data_AF-A0A087MFL2-F1
#
_entry.id   AF-A0A087MFL2-F1
#
_cell.length_a   1.000
_cell.length_b   1.000
_cell.length_c   1.000
_cell.angle_alpha   90.00
_cell.angle_beta   90.00
_cell.angle_gamma   90.00
#
_symmetry.space_group_name_H-M   'P 1'
#
loop_
_entity.id
_entity.type
_entity.pdbx_description
1 polymer ?
#
loop_
_entity_poly.entity_id
_entity_poly.type
_entity_poly.pdbx_seq_one_letter_code
_entity_poly.pdbx_strand_id
1 'polypeptide(L)'
;MRHDPPLPAGTPLPLPRHVHHDGPAFAGPVPIAPHDIAEFNDLLHELHPDAPHVDADAVASVARWLMDLPPAQGEALLQARLGRLAELQAMAQDPGWAIEPALAQRIGRLLEYVERERDLIPDDTPRVGRLDDALLVELAWPMVAEELEDYRDFQRFRDESGDGFDGQPTREDWLHTRLEEGALWEQLHRVRHQHYVDYGPLEGGLRVV
;
A
#
# COMPACT_ATOMS: atom_id res chain seq x y z
N MET A 1 3.86 17.95 4.79
CA MET A 1 2.84 17.10 5.44
C MET A 1 3.21 15.67 5.09
N ARG A 2 3.51 14.79 6.05
CA ARG A 2 3.56 13.35 5.76
C ARG A 2 2.12 12.94 5.49
N HIS A 3 1.81 12.59 4.25
CA HIS A 3 0.55 11.91 3.95
C HIS A 3 0.67 10.50 4.50
N ASP A 4 -0.32 10.06 5.26
CA ASP A 4 -0.38 8.65 5.66
C ASP A 4 -0.48 7.81 4.39
N PRO A 5 0.30 6.73 4.27
CA PRO A 5 0.26 5.87 3.10
C PRO A 5 -1.16 5.30 2.94
N PRO A 6 -1.66 5.14 1.69
CA PRO A 6 -2.99 4.60 1.46
C PRO A 6 -3.09 3.19 2.05
N LEU A 7 -4.17 2.89 2.76
CA LEU A 7 -4.38 1.56 3.35
C LEU A 7 -4.57 0.47 2.26
N PRO A 8 -4.22 -0.81 2.53
CA PRO A 8 -4.46 -1.89 1.57
C PRO A 8 -5.95 -2.12 1.28
N ALA A 9 -6.77 -1.90 2.31
CA ALA A 9 -8.21 -1.91 2.24
C ALA A 9 -8.74 -0.55 2.71
N GLY A 10 -9.80 -0.03 2.09
CA GLY A 10 -10.34 1.31 2.38
C GLY A 10 -10.85 1.53 3.81
N THR A 11 -10.85 0.49 4.66
CA THR A 11 -11.18 0.55 6.09
C THR A 11 -10.06 -0.15 6.87
N PRO A 12 -9.44 0.48 7.88
CA PRO A 12 -8.40 -0.16 8.70
C PRO A 12 -8.96 -1.22 9.65
N LEU A 13 -8.14 -2.17 10.07
CA LEU A 13 -8.46 -3.06 11.19
C LEU A 13 -8.49 -2.27 12.50
N PRO A 14 -9.39 -2.60 13.44
CA PRO A 14 -9.50 -1.89 14.71
C PRO A 14 -8.42 -2.33 15.70
N LEU A 15 -7.17 -2.02 15.38
CA LEU A 15 -6.05 -2.24 16.29
C LEU A 15 -6.17 -1.32 17.52
N PRO A 16 -6.12 -1.87 18.75
CA PRO A 16 -6.09 -1.05 19.94
C PRO A 16 -4.85 -0.16 19.94
N ARG A 17 -5.05 1.15 20.12
CA ARG A 17 -3.94 2.08 20.35
C ARG A 17 -3.48 1.90 21.80
N HIS A 18 -2.53 0.99 22.01
CA HIS A 18 -1.94 0.63 23.32
C HIS A 18 -2.98 0.37 24.42
N VAL A 19 -3.31 -0.90 24.64
CA VAL A 19 -4.07 -1.28 25.82
C VAL A 19 -3.33 -2.43 26.50
N HIS A 20 -2.51 -2.11 27.49
CA HIS A 20 -2.16 -3.10 28.50
C HIS A 20 -3.47 -3.51 29.18
N HIS A 21 -3.98 -4.68 28.85
CA HIS A 21 -5.14 -5.22 29.53
C HIS A 21 -4.63 -5.93 30.80
N ASP A 22 -4.88 -5.36 31.98
CA ASP A 22 -4.74 -6.06 33.28
C ASP A 22 -5.82 -7.17 33.45
N GLY A 23 -6.40 -7.64 32.34
CA GLY A 23 -7.40 -8.69 32.29
C GLY A 23 -6.77 -10.08 32.13
N PRO A 24 -7.54 -11.16 32.33
CA PRO A 24 -7.02 -12.51 32.13
C PRO A 24 -6.52 -12.67 30.68
N ALA A 25 -5.28 -13.15 30.56
CA ALA A 25 -4.67 -13.51 29.29
C ALA A 25 -5.61 -14.44 28.51
N PHE A 26 -5.85 -14.08 27.25
CA PHE A 26 -6.47 -14.88 26.19
C PHE A 26 -7.39 -16.04 26.61
N ALA A 27 -8.71 -15.82 26.47
CA ALA A 27 -9.69 -16.89 26.25
C ALA A 27 -10.32 -16.75 24.85
N GLY A 28 -9.51 -16.43 23.85
CA GLY A 28 -9.93 -16.54 22.44
C GLY A 28 -9.90 -18.00 21.97
N PRO A 29 -10.25 -18.27 20.70
CA PRO A 29 -10.41 -19.63 20.19
C PRO A 29 -9.10 -20.45 20.10
N VAL A 30 -7.92 -19.81 20.02
CA VAL A 30 -6.61 -20.48 19.87
C VAL A 30 -5.55 -19.85 20.79
N PRO A 31 -4.97 -20.57 21.76
CA PRO A 31 -3.92 -20.01 22.61
C PRO A 31 -2.68 -19.66 21.78
N ILE A 32 -2.29 -18.38 21.79
CA ILE A 32 -1.10 -17.88 21.09
C ILE A 32 0.08 -17.86 22.06
N ALA A 33 1.21 -18.47 21.71
CA ALA A 33 2.37 -18.46 22.59
C ALA A 33 3.10 -17.09 22.53
N PRO A 34 3.69 -16.63 23.64
CA PRO A 34 4.47 -15.39 23.63
C PRO A 34 5.64 -15.41 22.63
N HIS A 35 6.19 -16.58 22.35
CA HIS A 35 7.25 -16.77 21.36
C HIS A 35 6.75 -16.49 19.94
N ASP A 36 5.58 -17.00 19.57
CA ASP A 36 5.00 -16.82 18.24
C ASP A 36 4.68 -15.33 17.97
N ILE A 37 4.21 -14.61 19.00
CA ILE A 37 4.03 -13.15 18.92
C ILE A 37 5.38 -12.43 18.71
N ALA A 38 6.44 -12.87 19.38
CA ALA A 38 7.76 -12.29 19.19
C ALA A 38 8.27 -12.52 17.75
N GLU A 39 8.13 -13.73 17.21
CA GLU A 39 8.51 -14.04 15.83
C GLU A 39 7.70 -13.23 14.80
N PHE A 40 6.39 -13.08 15.02
CA PHE A 40 5.54 -12.22 14.19
C PHE A 40 6.04 -10.78 14.18
N ASN A 41 6.36 -10.23 15.36
CA ASN A 41 6.87 -8.85 15.45
C ASN A 41 8.26 -8.72 14.84
N ASP A 42 9.15 -9.69 15.03
CA ASP A 42 10.48 -9.67 14.43
C ASP A 42 10.38 -9.61 12.89
N LEU A 43 9.51 -10.42 12.30
CA LEU A 43 9.21 -10.34 10.87
C LEU A 43 8.59 -9.00 10.50
N LEU A 44 7.59 -8.52 11.25
CA LEU A 44 6.94 -7.24 10.95
C LEU A 44 7.96 -6.08 10.92
N HIS A 45 8.92 -6.05 11.84
CA HIS A 45 9.97 -5.03 11.85
C HIS A 45 11.07 -5.27 10.80
N GLU A 46 11.31 -6.53 10.38
CA GLU A 46 12.14 -6.86 9.21
C GLU A 46 11.54 -6.24 7.93
N LEU A 47 10.20 -6.34 7.78
CA LEU A 47 9.46 -5.80 6.65
C LEU A 47 9.35 -4.26 6.71
N HIS A 48 8.88 -3.75 7.86
CA HIS A 48 8.65 -2.33 8.09
C HIS A 48 9.16 -1.92 9.49
N PRO A 49 10.36 -1.30 9.58
CA PRO A 49 10.97 -0.96 10.86
C PRO A 49 10.18 -0.01 11.77
N ASP A 50 9.31 0.84 11.21
CA ASP A 50 8.48 1.79 11.97
C ASP A 50 7.07 1.23 12.27
N ALA A 51 6.82 -0.05 11.96
CA ALA A 51 5.55 -0.68 12.26
C ALA A 51 5.28 -0.73 13.78
N PRO A 52 4.00 -0.66 14.20
CA PRO A 52 3.66 -0.79 15.61
C PRO A 52 3.91 -2.22 16.10
N HIS A 53 4.31 -2.34 17.37
CA HIS A 53 4.37 -3.64 18.04
C HIS A 53 2.96 -4.17 18.31
N VAL A 54 2.76 -5.47 18.06
CA VAL A 54 1.49 -6.17 18.27
C VAL A 54 1.63 -7.16 19.43
N ASP A 55 0.76 -7.07 20.41
CA ASP A 55 0.67 -8.06 21.49
C ASP A 55 -0.50 -9.05 21.29
N ALA A 56 -0.50 -10.12 22.08
CA ALA A 56 -1.54 -11.16 22.00
C ALA A 56 -2.96 -10.60 22.27
N ASP A 57 -3.08 -9.57 23.12
CA ASP A 57 -4.37 -8.96 23.46
C ASP A 57 -4.93 -8.12 22.32
N ALA A 58 -4.06 -7.45 21.56
CA ALA A 58 -4.42 -6.73 20.34
C ALA A 58 -4.94 -7.70 19.29
N VAL A 59 -4.22 -8.80 19.02
CA VAL A 59 -4.67 -9.86 18.10
C VAL A 59 -6.01 -10.43 18.54
N ALA A 60 -6.17 -10.73 19.83
CA ALA A 60 -7.41 -11.25 20.40
C ALA A 60 -8.59 -10.29 20.27
N SER A 61 -8.33 -8.98 20.43
CA SER A 61 -9.33 -7.94 20.30
C SER A 61 -9.85 -7.83 18.87
N VAL A 62 -8.94 -7.84 17.89
CA VAL A 62 -9.31 -7.85 16.46
C VAL A 62 -10.02 -9.14 16.08
N ALA A 63 -9.58 -10.30 16.59
CA ALA A 63 -10.23 -11.58 16.37
C ALA A 63 -11.68 -11.59 16.90
N ARG A 64 -11.90 -11.05 18.10
CA ARG A 64 -13.26 -10.91 18.67
C ARG A 64 -14.13 -10.00 17.82
N TRP A 65 -13.61 -8.85 17.43
CA TRP A 65 -14.32 -7.94 16.53
C TRP A 65 -14.69 -8.62 15.21
N LEU A 66 -13.76 -9.38 14.60
CA LEU A 66 -14.01 -10.13 13.37
C LEU A 66 -15.10 -11.19 13.57
N MET A 67 -15.10 -11.87 14.72
CA MET A 67 -16.14 -12.82 15.09
C MET A 67 -17.51 -12.16 15.39
N ASP A 68 -17.56 -10.90 15.74
CA ASP A 68 -18.84 -10.20 15.95
C ASP A 68 -19.50 -9.76 14.63
N LEU A 69 -18.73 -9.73 13.54
CA LEU A 69 -19.25 -9.42 12.20
C LEU A 69 -20.01 -10.59 11.57
N PRO A 70 -20.95 -10.32 10.64
CA PRO A 70 -21.48 -11.35 9.75
C PRO A 70 -20.34 -12.09 9.02
N PRO A 71 -20.39 -13.44 8.90
CA PRO A 71 -19.29 -14.22 8.31
C PRO A 71 -18.82 -13.72 6.94
N ALA A 72 -19.74 -13.40 6.04
CA ALA A 72 -19.40 -12.87 4.72
C ALA A 72 -18.69 -11.51 4.76
N GLN A 73 -19.01 -10.67 5.76
CA GLN A 73 -18.36 -9.38 5.94
C GLN A 73 -16.94 -9.54 6.49
N GLY A 74 -16.75 -10.44 7.45
CA GLY A 74 -15.42 -10.77 7.98
C GLY A 74 -14.49 -11.31 6.88
N GLU A 75 -14.98 -12.28 6.10
CA GLU A 75 -14.24 -12.84 4.96
C GLU A 75 -13.86 -11.76 3.94
N ALA A 76 -14.80 -10.89 3.57
CA ALA A 76 -14.52 -9.81 2.61
C ALA A 76 -13.43 -8.85 3.10
N LEU A 77 -13.32 -8.61 4.41
CA LEU A 77 -12.28 -7.77 4.99
C LEU A 77 -10.90 -8.42 4.91
N LEU A 78 -10.80 -9.71 5.19
CA LEU A 78 -9.56 -10.48 5.03
C LEU A 78 -9.15 -10.51 3.56
N GLN A 79 -10.07 -10.88 2.67
CA GLN A 79 -9.82 -10.95 1.22
C GLN A 79 -9.42 -9.60 0.61
N ALA A 80 -9.96 -8.48 1.10
CA ALA A 80 -9.57 -7.16 0.61
C ALA A 80 -8.09 -6.83 0.85
N ARG A 81 -7.47 -7.41 1.89
CA ARG A 81 -6.04 -7.26 2.19
C ARG A 81 -5.22 -8.30 1.44
N LEU A 82 -5.62 -9.57 1.54
CA LEU A 82 -4.88 -10.70 1.00
C LEU A 82 -4.90 -10.71 -0.55
N GLY A 83 -5.96 -10.19 -1.16
CA GLY A 83 -6.04 -9.99 -2.60
C GLY A 83 -4.98 -9.03 -3.16
N ARG A 84 -4.33 -8.22 -2.32
CA ARG A 84 -3.24 -7.33 -2.74
C ARG A 84 -1.93 -8.07 -3.00
N LEU A 85 -1.76 -9.27 -2.46
CA LEU A 85 -0.53 -10.04 -2.61
C LEU A 85 -0.23 -10.38 -4.07
N ALA A 86 -1.27 -10.61 -4.89
CA ALA A 86 -1.12 -10.84 -6.31
C ALA A 86 -0.51 -9.62 -7.04
N GLU A 87 -0.91 -8.41 -6.66
CA GLU A 87 -0.33 -7.18 -7.23
C GLU A 87 1.13 -7.00 -6.79
N LEU A 88 1.45 -7.28 -5.52
CA LEU A 88 2.83 -7.22 -5.03
C LEU A 88 3.73 -8.25 -5.73
N GLN A 89 3.23 -9.46 -5.93
CA GLN A 89 3.95 -10.51 -6.66
C GLN A 89 4.19 -10.10 -8.12
N ALA A 90 3.16 -9.55 -8.79
CA ALA A 90 3.30 -9.07 -10.16
C ALA A 90 4.36 -7.96 -10.27
N MET A 91 4.32 -6.98 -9.36
CA MET A 91 5.30 -5.89 -9.31
C MET A 91 6.73 -6.40 -9.08
N ALA A 92 6.90 -7.34 -8.14
CA ALA A 92 8.21 -7.90 -7.83
C ALA A 92 8.81 -8.75 -8.95
N GLN A 93 7.96 -9.28 -9.85
CA GLN A 93 8.37 -10.14 -10.96
C GLN A 93 8.44 -9.40 -12.31
N ASP A 94 7.97 -8.15 -12.40
CA ASP A 94 7.95 -7.41 -13.67
C ASP A 94 9.36 -6.89 -14.02
N PRO A 95 10.01 -7.44 -15.07
CA PRO A 95 11.36 -7.02 -15.46
C PRO A 95 11.40 -5.60 -16.05
N GLY A 96 10.28 -5.10 -16.58
CA GLY A 96 10.18 -3.73 -17.08
C GLY A 96 10.10 -2.70 -15.96
N TRP A 97 9.56 -3.10 -14.80
CA TRP A 97 9.57 -2.27 -13.58
C TRP A 97 10.92 -2.33 -12.85
N ALA A 98 11.48 -3.54 -12.71
CA ALA A 98 12.75 -3.80 -12.04
C ALA A 98 12.85 -3.12 -10.66
N ILE A 99 11.95 -3.50 -9.75
CA ILE A 99 11.91 -3.00 -8.37
C ILE A 99 13.27 -3.16 -7.67
N GLU A 100 13.53 -2.32 -6.66
CA GLU A 100 14.74 -2.40 -5.85
C GLU A 100 14.88 -3.79 -5.17
N PRO A 101 16.07 -4.42 -5.21
CA PRO A 101 16.25 -5.79 -4.71
C PRO A 101 15.91 -6.02 -3.24
N ALA A 102 16.18 -5.06 -2.34
CA ALA A 102 15.83 -5.21 -0.94
C ALA A 102 14.31 -5.13 -0.73
N LEU A 103 13.58 -4.29 -1.48
CA LEU A 103 12.12 -4.28 -1.48
C LEU A 103 11.54 -5.58 -2.04
N ALA A 104 12.09 -6.12 -3.13
CA ALA A 104 11.70 -7.44 -3.65
C ALA A 104 11.88 -8.55 -2.60
N GLN A 105 13.00 -8.52 -1.87
CA GLN A 105 13.26 -9.48 -0.79
C GLN A 105 12.20 -9.38 0.32
N ARG A 106 11.86 -8.16 0.77
CA ARG A 106 10.82 -7.97 1.81
C ARG A 106 9.44 -8.44 1.32
N ILE A 107 9.07 -8.15 0.07
CA ILE A 107 7.84 -8.69 -0.52
C ILE A 107 7.87 -10.22 -0.52
N GLY A 108 9.01 -10.83 -0.87
CA GLY A 108 9.18 -12.29 -0.81
C GLY A 108 8.98 -12.85 0.59
N ARG A 109 9.51 -12.19 1.63
CA ARG A 109 9.35 -12.59 3.04
C ARG A 109 7.91 -12.48 3.53
N LEU A 110 7.19 -11.43 3.10
CA LEU A 110 5.77 -11.27 3.35
C LEU A 110 4.96 -12.42 2.71
N LEU A 111 5.22 -12.72 1.44
CA LEU A 111 4.56 -13.82 0.72
C LEU A 111 4.86 -15.18 1.37
N GLU A 112 6.12 -15.42 1.76
CA GLU A 112 6.55 -16.64 2.44
C GLU A 112 5.80 -16.86 3.75
N TYR A 113 5.52 -15.80 4.51
CA TYR A 113 4.72 -15.91 5.73
C TYR A 113 3.28 -16.31 5.40
N VAL A 114 2.63 -15.60 4.47
CA VAL A 114 1.21 -15.81 4.12
C VAL A 114 0.94 -17.17 3.46
N GLU A 115 1.97 -17.84 2.95
CA GLU A 115 1.86 -19.19 2.39
C GLU A 115 1.96 -20.29 3.47
N ARG A 116 2.22 -19.96 4.75
CA ARG A 116 2.36 -20.95 5.83
C ARG A 116 1.01 -21.28 6.46
N GLU A 117 0.56 -22.52 6.29
CA GLU A 117 -0.70 -23.01 6.90
C GLU A 117 -0.71 -23.04 8.45
N ARG A 118 0.46 -22.94 9.09
CA ARG A 118 0.66 -23.02 10.54
C ARG A 118 1.58 -21.91 11.02
N ASP A 119 1.06 -20.70 10.96
CA ASP A 119 1.66 -19.47 11.44
C ASP A 119 1.06 -19.06 12.80
N LEU A 120 0.95 -17.76 13.09
CA LEU A 120 0.45 -17.27 14.38
C LEU A 120 -0.99 -17.71 14.64
N ILE A 121 -1.84 -17.77 13.60
CA ILE A 121 -3.21 -18.28 13.70
C ILE A 121 -3.43 -19.32 12.58
N PRO A 122 -3.49 -20.62 12.90
CA PRO A 122 -3.69 -21.65 11.89
C PRO A 122 -4.86 -21.36 10.95
N ASP A 123 -4.64 -21.53 9.65
CA ASP A 123 -5.60 -21.16 8.60
C ASP A 123 -6.94 -21.90 8.70
N ASP A 124 -6.93 -23.10 9.28
CA ASP A 124 -8.13 -23.91 9.51
C ASP A 124 -8.95 -23.44 10.72
N THR A 125 -8.49 -22.42 11.44
CA THR A 125 -9.20 -21.83 12.58
C THR A 125 -10.50 -21.18 12.10
N PRO A 126 -11.68 -21.65 12.54
CA PRO A 126 -12.94 -21.13 12.07
C PRO A 126 -13.08 -19.62 12.28
N ARG A 127 -13.44 -18.91 11.20
CA ARG A 127 -13.75 -17.46 11.14
C ARG A 127 -12.58 -16.50 11.34
N VAL A 128 -11.45 -16.94 11.87
CA VAL A 128 -10.30 -16.07 12.18
C VAL A 128 -8.99 -16.57 11.61
N GLY A 129 -8.97 -17.72 10.93
CA GLY A 129 -7.82 -18.12 10.12
C GLY A 129 -7.43 -17.02 9.15
N ARG A 130 -6.12 -16.83 8.94
CA ARG A 130 -5.54 -15.76 8.12
C ARG A 130 -5.76 -14.33 8.63
N LEU A 131 -6.20 -14.16 9.88
CA LEU A 131 -6.30 -12.83 10.47
C LEU A 131 -4.92 -12.19 10.63
N ASP A 132 -3.95 -12.97 11.08
CA ASP A 132 -2.56 -12.56 11.23
C ASP A 132 -1.89 -12.28 9.88
N ASP A 133 -2.18 -13.05 8.83
CA ASP A 133 -1.79 -12.70 7.45
C ASP A 133 -2.29 -11.30 7.07
N ALA A 134 -3.59 -11.08 7.25
CA ALA A 134 -4.24 -9.83 6.87
C ALA A 134 -3.70 -8.66 7.71
N LEU A 135 -3.37 -8.92 8.97
CA LEU A 135 -2.75 -7.97 9.87
C LEU A 135 -1.32 -7.63 9.45
N LEU A 136 -0.51 -8.64 9.09
CA LEU A 136 0.84 -8.45 8.59
C LEU A 136 0.84 -7.61 7.30
N VAL A 137 -0.06 -7.93 6.36
CA VAL A 137 -0.25 -7.15 5.13
C VAL A 137 -0.63 -5.71 5.46
N GLU A 138 -1.57 -5.48 6.38
CA GLU A 138 -2.00 -4.13 6.74
C GLU A 138 -0.89 -3.30 7.39
N LEU A 139 -0.17 -3.91 8.34
CA LEU A 139 0.87 -3.23 9.10
C LEU A 139 2.15 -3.01 8.30
N ALA A 140 2.50 -3.91 7.38
CA ALA A 140 3.65 -3.75 6.50
C ALA A 140 3.34 -2.89 5.26
N TRP A 141 2.06 -2.63 4.96
CA TRP A 141 1.65 -1.92 3.75
C TRP A 141 2.37 -0.60 3.45
N PRO A 142 2.68 0.26 4.46
CA PRO A 142 3.46 1.47 4.23
C PRO A 142 4.78 1.25 3.47
N MET A 143 5.39 0.06 3.56
CA MET A 143 6.66 -0.24 2.90
C MET A 143 6.52 -0.37 1.36
N VAL A 144 5.32 -0.66 0.85
CA VAL A 144 5.06 -0.93 -0.58
C VAL A 144 4.09 0.07 -1.22
N ALA A 145 3.36 0.86 -0.43
CA ALA A 145 2.22 1.62 -0.91
C ALA A 145 2.55 2.61 -2.04
N GLU A 146 3.63 3.38 -1.88
CA GLU A 146 4.09 4.37 -2.86
C GLU A 146 4.61 3.68 -4.14
N GLU A 147 5.51 2.71 -4.00
CA GLU A 147 6.07 1.97 -5.14
C GLU A 147 4.98 1.24 -5.93
N LEU A 148 3.93 0.73 -5.27
CA LEU A 148 2.80 0.07 -5.92
C LEU A 148 1.92 1.06 -6.69
N GLU A 149 1.76 2.29 -6.20
CA GLU A 149 1.05 3.35 -6.93
C GLU A 149 1.79 3.72 -8.21
N ASP A 150 3.10 3.92 -8.11
CA ASP A 150 3.97 4.16 -9.25
C ASP A 150 3.93 2.99 -10.26
N TYR A 151 3.97 1.75 -9.78
CA TYR A 151 3.87 0.57 -10.62
C TYR A 151 2.54 0.49 -11.38
N ARG A 152 1.40 0.82 -10.73
CA ARG A 152 0.10 0.87 -11.41
C ARG A 152 0.04 1.94 -12.49
N ASP A 153 0.67 3.08 -12.24
CA ASP A 153 0.79 4.14 -13.23
C ASP A 153 1.70 3.74 -14.40
N PHE A 154 2.80 3.03 -14.12
CA PHE A 154 3.64 2.42 -15.14
C PHE A 154 2.88 1.40 -15.99
N GLN A 155 2.06 0.53 -15.38
CA GLN A 155 1.23 -0.42 -16.12
C GLN A 155 0.27 0.29 -17.08
N ARG A 156 -0.37 1.37 -16.63
CA ARG A 156 -1.25 2.19 -17.48
C ARG A 156 -0.50 2.83 -18.64
N PHE A 157 0.69 3.39 -18.36
CA PHE A 157 1.56 3.91 -19.41
C PHE A 157 1.93 2.85 -20.44
N ARG A 158 2.24 1.63 -20.00
CA ARG A 158 2.52 0.50 -20.88
C ARG A 158 1.33 0.14 -21.78
N ASP A 159 0.13 0.14 -21.23
CA ASP A 159 -1.10 -0.12 -21.99
C ASP A 159 -1.39 0.97 -23.03
N GLU A 160 -1.08 2.23 -22.71
CA GLU A 160 -1.36 3.39 -23.58
C GLU A 160 -0.26 3.64 -24.63
N SER A 161 1.00 3.39 -24.26
CA SER A 161 2.18 3.80 -25.05
C SER A 161 2.97 2.62 -25.63
N GLY A 162 2.54 1.38 -25.43
CA GLY A 162 3.28 0.17 -25.82
C GLY A 162 3.73 0.17 -27.29
N ASP A 163 2.89 0.65 -28.21
CA ASP A 163 3.20 0.72 -29.65
C ASP A 163 4.39 1.66 -29.97
N GLY A 164 4.69 2.63 -29.09
CA GLY A 164 5.81 3.56 -29.23
C GLY A 164 7.16 3.04 -28.73
N PHE A 165 7.19 1.94 -27.99
CA PHE A 165 8.37 1.37 -27.34
C PHE A 165 8.58 -0.11 -27.68
N ASP A 166 8.32 -0.50 -28.94
CA ASP A 166 8.42 -1.88 -29.43
C ASP A 166 7.62 -2.90 -28.57
N GLY A 167 6.57 -2.44 -27.89
CA GLY A 167 5.72 -3.24 -27.01
C GLY A 167 6.30 -3.52 -25.62
N GLN A 168 7.47 -2.99 -25.28
CA GLN A 168 8.16 -3.27 -24.00
C GLN A 168 8.73 -1.99 -23.35
N PRO A 169 7.89 -0.99 -23.02
CA PRO A 169 8.35 0.17 -22.29
C PRO A 169 8.92 -0.22 -20.93
N THR A 170 10.00 0.44 -20.53
CA THR A 170 10.69 0.24 -19.25
C THR A 170 10.31 1.32 -18.24
N ARG A 171 10.65 1.10 -16.95
CA ARG A 171 10.53 2.12 -15.90
C ARG A 171 11.26 3.41 -16.26
N GLU A 172 12.39 3.34 -16.96
CA GLU A 172 13.15 4.52 -17.39
C GLU A 172 12.37 5.35 -18.42
N ASP A 173 11.74 4.69 -19.40
CA ASP A 173 10.90 5.35 -20.39
C ASP A 173 9.73 6.09 -19.73
N TRP A 174 9.05 5.42 -18.80
CA TRP A 174 7.95 6.00 -18.02
C TRP A 174 8.42 7.19 -17.18
N LEU A 175 9.53 7.05 -16.46
CA LEU A 175 10.11 8.15 -15.66
C LEU A 175 10.46 9.36 -16.54
N HIS A 176 11.03 9.13 -17.72
CA HIS A 176 11.35 10.20 -18.66
C HIS A 176 10.09 10.94 -19.11
N THR A 177 9.04 10.22 -19.52
CA THR A 177 7.75 10.82 -19.88
C THR A 177 7.13 11.59 -18.70
N ARG A 178 7.17 11.04 -17.48
CA ARG A 178 6.66 11.72 -16.28
C ARG A 178 7.40 13.02 -15.99
N LEU A 179 8.72 13.05 -16.18
CA LEU A 179 9.53 14.26 -16.01
C LEU A 179 9.19 15.33 -17.06
N GLU A 180 8.99 14.94 -18.32
CA GLU A 180 8.57 15.84 -19.39
C GLU A 180 7.17 16.43 -19.13
N GLU A 181 6.21 15.60 -18.71
CA GLU A 181 4.89 16.03 -18.28
C GLU A 181 4.96 17.03 -17.13
N GLY A 182 5.75 16.73 -16.10
CA GLY A 182 5.95 17.60 -14.94
C GLY A 182 6.53 18.97 -15.33
N ALA A 183 7.55 18.99 -16.20
CA ALA A 183 8.13 20.22 -16.71
C ALA A 183 7.13 21.06 -17.52
N LEU A 184 6.28 20.41 -18.34
CA LEU A 184 5.20 21.08 -19.07
C LEU A 184 4.19 21.72 -18.10
N TRP A 185 3.77 20.99 -17.06
CA TRP A 185 2.84 21.52 -16.05
C TRP A 185 3.43 22.71 -15.29
N GLU A 186 4.71 22.66 -14.91
CA GLU A 186 5.38 23.78 -14.27
C GLU A 186 5.45 25.00 -15.19
N GLN A 187 5.75 24.79 -16.48
CA GLN A 187 5.74 25.85 -17.49
C GLN A 187 4.33 26.43 -17.68
N LEU A 188 3.29 25.60 -17.79
CA LEU A 188 1.90 26.05 -17.93
C LEU A 188 1.44 26.83 -16.69
N HIS A 189 1.81 26.37 -15.50
CA HIS A 189 1.54 27.08 -14.25
C HIS A 189 2.24 28.45 -14.27
N ARG A 190 3.53 28.50 -14.65
CA ARG A 190 4.31 29.73 -14.78
C ARG A 190 3.69 30.72 -15.77
N VAL A 191 3.31 30.26 -16.96
CA VAL A 191 2.68 31.08 -18.01
C VAL A 191 1.29 31.55 -17.57
N ARG A 192 0.50 30.71 -16.89
CA ARG A 192 -0.81 31.09 -16.35
C ARG A 192 -0.69 32.14 -15.23
N HIS A 193 0.40 32.14 -14.46
CA HIS A 193 0.70 33.17 -13.45
C HIS A 193 1.35 34.42 -14.05
N GLN A 194 1.92 34.34 -15.25
CA GLN A 194 2.32 35.51 -16.02
C GLN A 194 1.10 36.05 -16.75
N HIS A 195 0.40 37.00 -16.11
CA HIS A 195 -0.68 37.77 -16.71
C HIS A 195 -0.33 38.16 -18.16
N TYR A 196 -1.25 37.91 -19.10
CA TYR A 196 -1.24 38.54 -20.43
C TYR A 196 -0.94 40.02 -20.23
N VAL A 197 0.10 40.53 -20.91
CA VAL A 197 0.44 41.95 -20.91
C VAL A 197 -0.84 42.72 -21.22
N ASP A 198 -1.30 43.52 -20.26
CA ASP A 198 -2.46 44.38 -20.40
C ASP A 198 -2.11 45.40 -21.48
N TYR A 199 -2.67 45.20 -22.68
CA TYR A 199 -2.53 46.18 -23.75
C TYR A 199 -3.35 47.39 -23.28
N GLY A 200 -2.68 48.34 -22.62
CA GLY A 200 -3.28 49.59 -22.21
C GLY A 200 -4.01 50.25 -23.38
N PRO A 201 -5.06 51.05 -23.13
CA PRO A 201 -5.91 51.58 -24.18
C PRO A 201 -5.05 52.26 -25.26
N LEU A 202 -5.33 51.98 -26.53
CA LEU A 202 -4.75 52.69 -27.66
C LEU A 202 -5.19 54.15 -27.61
N GLU A 203 -4.51 54.99 -26.83
CA GLU A 203 -4.60 56.45 -26.94
C GLU A 203 -3.86 56.88 -28.21
N GLY A 204 -4.57 56.73 -29.33
CA GLY A 204 -4.05 57.05 -30.65
C GLY A 204 -5.20 57.07 -31.64
N GLY A 205 -6.19 57.91 -31.38
CA GLY A 205 -7.28 58.17 -32.32
C GLY A 205 -6.72 58.53 -33.70
N LEU A 206 -6.99 57.68 -34.68
CA LEU A 206 -6.81 57.97 -36.10
C LEU A 206 -7.65 59.22 -36.44
N ARG A 207 -7.01 60.39 -36.56
CA ARG A 207 -7.62 61.54 -37.23
C ARG A 207 -7.52 61.31 -38.73
N VAL A 208 -8.66 60.97 -39.33
CA VAL A 208 -8.86 61.09 -40.78
C VAL A 208 -8.98 62.57 -41.10
N VAL A 209 -8.10 63.08 -41.95
CA VAL A 209 -8.18 64.40 -42.59
C VAL A 209 -8.52 64.20 -44.06
#